data_AF-A0A444R1X1-F1
#
_entry.id   AF-A0A444R1X1-F1
#
_cell.length_a   1.000
_cell.length_b   1.000
_cell.length_c   1.000
_cell.angle_alpha   90.00
_cell.angle_beta   90.00
_cell.angle_gamma   90.00
#
_symmetry.space_group_name_H-M   'P 1'
#
loop_
_entity.id
_entity.type
_entity.pdbx_description
1 polymer ?
#
loop_
_entity_poly.entity_id
_entity_poly.type
_entity_poly.pdbx_seq_one_letter_code
_entity_poly.pdbx_strand_id
1 'polypeptide(L)'
;VRKILLRQIGVRNAENTLYQNVLQQVSRNYADMTLADMTGDTLTESLFSTEQTVPGMFTRQAWEGQVREAIEQVVTARREEIDWVLSDRQQDTSADISPDTLRNRLTSRYFTDFAGSWLAFLNSIRWKKEDSLSGILDQLTLMADARQSPLIALTDTIAWQVATGRENRGLSDSLAKSAQELFNGKEKTPQQSREGDVPAGPLDKTFAPLLRLLGDKSGGGGGDTQLNLQTYLTRVTRVRLKLQQVTNAPDPQEMTQQLAQTVLQGKTVDLTDTRDYG
;
A
#
# COMPACT_ATOMS: atom_id res chain seq x y z
N VAL A 1 1.08 41.49 12.77
CA VAL A 1 1.67 40.13 12.77
C VAL A 1 1.10 39.22 13.88
N ARG A 2 1.16 39.57 15.18
CA ARG A 2 0.64 38.73 16.29
C ARG A 2 -0.83 38.31 16.19
N LYS A 3 -1.74 39.20 15.75
CA LYS A 3 -3.17 38.88 15.56
C LYS A 3 -3.43 37.87 14.42
N ILE A 4 -2.61 37.91 13.36
CA ILE A 4 -2.72 36.99 12.20
C ILE A 4 -2.28 35.59 12.62
N LEU A 5 -1.18 35.48 13.38
CA LEU A 5 -0.69 34.20 13.90
C LEU A 5 -1.68 33.57 14.89
N LEU A 6 -2.26 34.34 15.80
CA LEU A 6 -3.26 33.84 16.75
C LEU A 6 -4.54 33.33 16.06
N ARG A 7 -5.00 34.02 15.02
CA ARG A 7 -6.15 33.59 14.19
C ARG A 7 -5.84 32.29 13.44
N GLN A 8 -4.65 32.20 12.84
CA GLN A 8 -4.21 30.99 12.13
C GLN A 8 -4.04 29.79 13.06
N ILE A 9 -3.62 30.01 14.31
CA ILE A 9 -3.55 28.99 15.36
C ILE A 9 -4.95 28.52 15.77
N GLY A 10 -5.90 29.45 15.97
CA GLY A 10 -7.28 29.11 16.32
C GLY A 10 -7.97 28.24 15.27
N VAL A 11 -7.81 28.60 13.98
CA VAL A 11 -8.35 27.83 12.85
C VAL A 11 -7.76 26.41 12.79
N ARG A 12 -6.43 26.27 12.92
CA ARG A 12 -5.77 24.95 12.93
C ARG A 12 -6.21 24.08 14.11
N ASN A 13 -6.44 24.68 15.28
CA ASN A 13 -6.93 23.95 16.44
C ASN A 13 -8.37 23.45 16.28
N ALA A 14 -9.24 24.25 15.65
CA ALA A 14 -10.61 23.85 15.33
C ALA A 14 -10.64 22.70 14.29
N GLU A 15 -9.88 22.82 13.19
CA GLU A 15 -9.72 21.75 12.19
C GLU A 15 -9.17 20.47 12.83
N ASN A 16 -8.21 20.59 13.74
CA ASN A 16 -7.65 19.45 14.46
C ASN A 16 -8.70 18.76 15.33
N THR A 17 -9.51 19.53 16.04
CA THR A 17 -10.57 18.97 16.89
C THR A 17 -11.63 18.24 16.06
N LEU A 18 -12.06 18.83 14.95
CA LEU A 18 -13.01 18.20 14.03
C LEU A 18 -12.46 16.88 13.47
N TYR A 19 -11.20 16.88 13.05
CA TYR A 19 -10.54 15.68 12.55
C TYR A 19 -10.45 14.57 13.61
N GLN A 20 -10.04 14.91 14.84
CA GLN A 20 -9.96 13.93 15.93
C GLN A 20 -11.33 13.36 16.29
N ASN A 21 -12.40 14.17 16.25
CA ASN A 21 -13.76 13.69 16.49
C ASN A 21 -14.19 12.67 15.42
N VAL A 22 -13.91 12.93 14.14
CA VAL A 22 -14.16 11.99 13.05
C VAL A 22 -13.44 10.67 13.30
N LEU A 23 -12.14 10.70 13.61
CA LEU A 23 -11.37 9.49 13.87
C LEU A 23 -11.87 8.74 15.11
N GLN A 24 -12.21 9.44 16.20
CA GLN A 24 -12.71 8.81 17.41
C GLN A 24 -14.03 8.09 17.17
N GLN A 25 -14.94 8.67 16.36
CA GLN A 25 -16.20 8.03 16.00
C GLN A 25 -15.98 6.77 15.16
N VAL A 26 -15.06 6.81 14.20
CA VAL A 26 -14.75 5.68 13.31
C VAL A 26 -14.02 4.57 14.06
N SER A 27 -13.02 4.90 14.88
CA SER A 27 -12.16 3.93 15.58
C SER A 27 -12.91 2.89 16.41
N ARG A 28 -14.13 3.21 16.88
CA ARG A 28 -14.97 2.30 17.66
C ARG A 28 -15.58 1.15 16.84
N ASN A 29 -15.67 1.33 15.53
CA ASN A 29 -16.38 0.42 14.63
C ASN A 29 -15.44 -0.45 13.78
N TYR A 30 -14.14 -0.13 13.77
CA TYR A 30 -13.15 -0.84 12.97
C TYR A 30 -12.01 -1.30 13.87
N ALA A 31 -11.94 -2.62 14.06
CA ALA A 31 -10.83 -3.23 14.77
C ALA A 31 -9.51 -3.04 14.00
N ASP A 32 -8.40 -2.99 14.75
CA ASP A 32 -7.07 -2.92 14.18
C ASP A 32 -6.78 -4.15 13.33
N MET A 33 -6.16 -3.92 12.17
CA MET A 33 -5.80 -4.97 11.23
C MET A 33 -4.41 -5.50 11.55
N THR A 34 -4.34 -6.79 11.85
CA THR A 34 -3.10 -7.50 12.16
C THR A 34 -2.42 -8.01 10.90
N LEU A 35 -1.17 -8.45 11.02
CA LEU A 35 -0.48 -9.13 9.92
C LEU A 35 -1.22 -10.40 9.48
N ALA A 36 -1.77 -11.17 10.44
CA ALA A 36 -2.56 -12.37 10.14
C ALA A 36 -3.80 -12.05 9.29
N ASP A 37 -4.52 -10.97 9.61
CA ASP A 37 -5.69 -10.53 8.83
C ASP A 37 -5.33 -10.19 7.37
N MET A 38 -4.12 -9.66 7.14
CA MET A 38 -3.65 -9.29 5.80
C MET A 38 -3.21 -10.49 4.96
N THR A 39 -2.82 -11.58 5.61
CA THR A 39 -2.23 -12.76 4.96
C THR A 39 -3.15 -13.98 4.95
N GLY A 40 -4.31 -13.90 5.62
CA GLY A 40 -5.30 -14.99 5.70
C GLY A 40 -4.71 -16.27 6.30
N ASP A 41 -5.13 -17.42 5.75
CA ASP A 41 -4.71 -18.76 6.21
C ASP A 41 -3.27 -19.14 5.82
N THR A 42 -2.47 -18.21 5.30
CA THR A 42 -1.06 -18.49 5.00
C THR A 42 -0.26 -18.63 6.30
N LEU A 43 0.84 -19.40 6.26
CA LEU A 43 1.68 -19.69 7.42
C LEU A 43 2.61 -18.51 7.78
N THR A 44 2.04 -17.33 7.99
CA THR A 44 2.77 -16.06 8.12
C THR A 44 3.75 -16.03 9.28
N GLU A 45 3.37 -16.62 10.41
CA GLU A 45 4.22 -16.75 11.62
C GLU A 45 5.51 -17.56 11.40
N SER A 46 5.61 -18.28 10.28
CA SER A 46 6.82 -19.00 9.86
C SER A 46 7.82 -18.11 9.12
N LEU A 47 7.38 -17.01 8.51
CA LEU A 47 8.25 -16.08 7.75
C LEU A 47 8.44 -14.73 8.42
N PHE A 48 7.37 -14.18 8.96
CA PHE A 48 7.31 -12.80 9.39
C PHE A 48 6.89 -12.71 10.86
N SER A 49 7.35 -11.66 11.51
CA SER A 49 6.89 -11.24 12.83
C SER A 49 6.72 -9.73 12.84
N THR A 50 5.77 -9.25 13.63
CA THR A 50 5.58 -7.82 13.89
C THR A 50 4.90 -7.61 15.24
N GLU A 51 5.22 -6.50 15.89
CA GLU A 51 4.54 -6.04 17.10
C GLU A 51 3.52 -4.93 16.80
N GLN A 52 3.42 -4.48 15.55
CA GLN A 52 2.50 -3.42 15.16
C GLN A 52 1.28 -3.96 14.41
N THR A 53 0.17 -3.25 14.58
CA THR A 53 -1.05 -3.39 13.79
C THR A 53 -1.28 -2.10 13.01
N VAL A 54 -2.13 -2.16 11.98
CA VAL A 54 -2.65 -0.96 11.32
C VAL A 54 -3.96 -0.58 12.01
N PRO A 55 -4.13 0.64 12.53
CA PRO A 55 -5.39 1.06 13.13
C PRO A 55 -6.54 0.89 12.15
N GLY A 56 -7.64 0.28 12.59
CA GLY A 56 -8.75 -0.13 11.71
C GLY A 56 -9.37 1.03 10.91
N MET A 57 -9.34 2.23 11.50
CA MET A 57 -9.81 3.47 10.88
C MET A 57 -8.97 3.93 9.67
N PHE A 58 -7.75 3.40 9.49
CA PHE A 58 -6.88 3.64 8.34
C PHE A 58 -6.87 2.46 7.37
N THR A 59 -8.05 1.93 7.09
CA THR A 59 -8.26 0.87 6.09
C THR A 59 -9.21 1.35 5.01
N ARG A 60 -9.19 0.67 3.86
CA ARG A 60 -10.12 0.91 2.76
C ARG A 60 -11.57 0.78 3.21
N GLN A 61 -11.85 -0.23 4.03
CA GLN A 61 -13.15 -0.50 4.61
C GLN A 61 -13.65 0.67 5.47
N ALA A 62 -12.78 1.24 6.30
CA ALA A 62 -13.12 2.41 7.09
C ALA A 62 -13.33 3.66 6.22
N TRP A 63 -12.48 3.87 5.21
CA TRP A 63 -12.63 4.97 4.26
C TRP A 63 -13.96 4.94 3.52
N GLU A 64 -14.24 3.80 2.87
CA GLU A 64 -15.43 3.61 2.05
C GLU A 64 -16.71 3.51 2.88
N GLY A 65 -16.61 2.96 4.09
CA GLY A 65 -17.74 2.70 4.97
C GLY A 65 -18.17 3.88 5.85
N GLN A 66 -17.23 4.63 6.45
CA GLN A 66 -17.61 5.64 7.46
C GLN A 66 -16.80 6.94 7.40
N VAL A 67 -15.48 6.89 7.19
CA VAL A 67 -14.63 8.11 7.28
C VAL A 67 -15.05 9.14 6.25
N ARG A 68 -15.25 8.73 4.99
CA ARG A 68 -15.64 9.64 3.91
C ARG A 68 -16.93 10.37 4.25
N GLU A 69 -17.94 9.64 4.74
CA GLU A 69 -19.23 10.21 5.14
C GLU A 69 -19.10 11.14 6.36
N ALA A 70 -18.34 10.73 7.38
CA ALA A 70 -18.11 11.53 8.57
C ALA A 70 -17.43 12.88 8.24
N ILE A 71 -16.50 12.91 7.28
CA ILE A 71 -15.91 14.14 6.76
C ILE A 71 -16.98 15.00 6.06
N GLU A 72 -17.84 14.41 5.22
CA GLU A 72 -18.93 15.15 4.56
C GLU A 72 -19.93 15.75 5.55
N GLN A 73 -20.26 15.04 6.64
CA GLN A 73 -21.15 15.55 7.68
C GLN A 73 -20.54 16.77 8.39
N VAL A 74 -19.26 16.73 8.73
CA VAL A 74 -18.53 17.89 9.31
C VAL A 74 -18.53 19.08 8.35
N VAL A 75 -18.29 18.83 7.06
CA VAL A 75 -18.28 19.86 6.01
C VAL A 75 -19.67 20.49 5.83
N THR A 76 -20.73 19.67 5.90
CA THR A 76 -22.12 20.11 5.79
C THR A 76 -22.55 20.94 6.99
N ALA A 77 -22.27 20.46 8.21
CA ALA A 77 -22.52 21.21 9.44
C ALA A 77 -21.81 22.57 9.42
N ARG A 78 -20.58 22.65 8.89
CA ARG A 78 -19.86 23.92 8.72
C ARG A 78 -20.51 24.84 7.69
N ARG A 79 -21.07 24.29 6.61
CA ARG A 79 -21.79 25.05 5.59
C ARG A 79 -23.06 25.68 6.16
N GLU A 80 -23.85 24.89 6.88
CA GLU A 80 -25.02 25.35 7.63
C GLU A 80 -24.61 26.40 8.67
N GLU A 81 -23.44 26.21 9.31
CA GLU A 81 -22.92 27.18 10.27
C GLU A 81 -22.72 28.57 9.64
N ILE A 82 -22.08 28.58 8.47
CA ILE A 82 -21.82 29.81 7.73
C ILE A 82 -23.13 30.44 7.22
N ASP A 83 -24.07 29.63 6.75
CA ASP A 83 -25.35 30.11 6.20
C ASP A 83 -26.25 30.76 7.27
N TRP A 84 -26.27 30.21 8.49
CA TRP A 84 -27.00 30.84 9.59
C TRP A 84 -26.35 32.16 10.05
N VAL A 85 -25.01 32.23 10.11
CA VAL A 85 -24.28 33.47 10.49
C VAL A 85 -24.52 34.58 9.46
N LEU A 86 -24.62 34.24 8.18
CA LEU A 86 -24.87 35.24 7.12
C LEU A 86 -26.30 35.81 7.16
N SER A 87 -27.24 35.09 7.78
CA SER A 87 -28.64 35.49 7.95
C SER A 87 -28.83 36.52 9.08
N ASP A 88 -27.99 36.45 10.11
CA ASP A 88 -28.00 37.34 11.26
C ASP A 88 -26.88 38.39 11.14
N ARG A 89 -27.16 39.53 10.50
CA ARG A 89 -26.15 40.55 10.20
C ARG A 89 -25.55 41.17 11.46
N GLN A 90 -24.43 40.63 11.93
CA GLN A 90 -23.29 41.41 12.43
C GLN A 90 -22.02 40.57 12.32
N GLN A 91 -21.07 41.10 11.56
CA GLN A 91 -19.74 40.54 11.26
C GLN A 91 -19.11 39.74 12.41
N ASP A 92 -19.25 38.42 12.37
CA ASP A 92 -18.31 37.52 13.01
C ASP A 92 -17.54 36.73 11.96
N THR A 93 -16.22 36.76 12.13
CA THR A 93 -15.20 36.40 11.13
C THR A 93 -14.96 34.88 11.04
N SER A 94 -16.00 34.08 11.26
CA SER A 94 -15.96 32.61 11.23
C SER A 94 -15.95 32.03 9.80
N ALA A 95 -16.16 32.84 8.76
CA ALA A 95 -16.22 32.42 7.35
C ALA A 95 -14.86 32.32 6.62
N ASP A 96 -13.77 31.90 7.29
CA ASP A 96 -12.43 31.93 6.66
C ASP A 96 -12.10 30.72 5.77
N ILE A 97 -12.86 29.62 5.85
CA ILE A 97 -12.58 28.40 5.07
C ILE A 97 -13.87 27.96 4.37
N SER A 98 -13.82 27.85 3.04
CA SER A 98 -14.93 27.30 2.28
C SER A 98 -15.12 25.81 2.61
N PRO A 99 -16.36 25.30 2.63
CA PRO A 99 -16.64 23.88 2.87
C PRO A 99 -15.78 22.92 2.03
N ASP A 100 -15.57 23.25 0.75
CA ASP A 100 -14.72 22.44 -0.14
C ASP A 100 -13.24 22.47 0.25
N THR A 101 -12.74 23.61 0.74
CA THR A 101 -11.36 23.69 1.25
C THR A 101 -11.20 22.88 2.53
N LEU A 102 -12.21 22.90 3.41
CA LEU A 102 -12.24 22.09 4.62
C LEU A 102 -12.25 20.60 4.27
N ARG A 103 -13.11 20.17 3.34
CA ARG A 103 -13.17 18.79 2.83
C ARG A 103 -11.80 18.35 2.34
N ASN A 104 -11.18 19.10 1.44
CA ASN A 104 -9.89 18.76 0.85
C ASN A 104 -8.78 18.66 1.91
N ARG A 105 -8.77 19.55 2.91
CA ARG A 105 -7.81 19.51 4.01
C ARG A 105 -7.99 18.29 4.91
N LEU A 106 -9.22 18.00 5.33
CA LEU A 106 -9.52 16.85 6.18
C LEU A 106 -9.19 15.54 5.46
N THR A 107 -9.58 15.41 4.20
CA THR A 107 -9.27 14.24 3.36
C THR A 107 -7.77 14.09 3.13
N SER A 108 -7.06 15.16 2.78
CA SER A 108 -5.61 15.11 2.59
C SER A 108 -4.88 14.73 3.87
N ARG A 109 -5.34 15.24 5.02
CA ARG A 109 -4.78 14.87 6.32
C ARG A 109 -5.04 13.41 6.64
N TYR A 110 -6.27 12.93 6.44
CA TYR A 110 -6.62 11.52 6.60
C TYR A 110 -5.70 10.61 5.80
N PHE A 111 -5.48 10.88 4.51
CA PHE A 111 -4.59 10.06 3.68
C PHE A 111 -3.11 10.19 4.06
N THR A 112 -2.70 11.29 4.68
CA THR A 112 -1.35 11.43 5.25
C THR A 112 -1.18 10.50 6.45
N ASP A 113 -2.13 10.49 7.38
CA ASP A 113 -2.09 9.63 8.57
C ASP A 113 -2.30 8.15 8.22
N PHE A 114 -3.15 7.87 7.22
CA PHE A 114 -3.32 6.55 6.62
C PHE A 114 -1.96 6.04 6.11
N ALA A 115 -1.31 6.80 5.23
CA ALA A 115 -0.03 6.40 4.67
C ALA A 115 1.04 6.22 5.75
N GLY A 116 1.08 7.14 6.74
CA GLY A 116 2.00 7.05 7.88
C GLY A 116 1.82 5.77 8.69
N SER A 117 0.56 5.40 9.00
CA SER A 117 0.24 4.18 9.76
C SER A 117 0.64 2.91 9.01
N TRP A 118 0.36 2.87 7.70
CA TRP A 118 0.77 1.75 6.84
C TRP A 118 2.28 1.64 6.70
N LEU A 119 2.99 2.75 6.50
CA LEU A 119 4.45 2.74 6.43
C LEU A 119 5.08 2.32 7.76
N ALA A 120 4.54 2.75 8.90
CA ALA A 120 5.01 2.32 10.22
C ALA A 120 4.88 0.79 10.36
N PHE A 121 3.70 0.25 10.04
CA PHE A 121 3.45 -1.18 10.04
C PHE A 121 4.42 -1.93 9.12
N LEU A 122 4.55 -1.54 7.85
CA LEU A 122 5.43 -2.22 6.90
C LEU A 122 6.91 -2.20 7.35
N ASN A 123 7.36 -1.08 7.91
CA ASN A 123 8.72 -0.95 8.44
C ASN A 123 8.94 -1.71 9.76
N SER A 124 7.87 -2.16 10.42
CA SER A 124 7.95 -2.96 11.66
C SER A 124 8.07 -4.46 11.38
N ILE A 125 7.70 -4.91 10.18
CA ILE A 125 7.80 -6.33 9.80
C ILE A 125 9.26 -6.77 9.88
N ARG A 126 9.47 -7.94 10.49
CA ARG A 126 10.78 -8.59 10.63
C ARG A 126 10.72 -9.98 10.02
N TRP A 127 11.77 -10.34 9.29
CA TRP A 127 12.00 -11.72 8.91
C TRP A 127 12.32 -12.57 10.15
N LYS A 128 11.69 -13.73 10.28
CA LYS A 128 11.97 -14.66 11.36
C LYS A 128 13.24 -15.44 11.04
N LYS A 129 14.27 -15.33 11.89
CA LYS A 129 15.53 -16.02 11.66
C LYS A 129 15.38 -17.52 11.92
N GLU A 130 15.90 -18.33 10.99
CA GLU A 130 16.09 -19.77 11.16
C GLU A 130 17.57 -20.08 11.34
N ASP A 131 17.87 -21.00 12.26
CA ASP A 131 19.25 -21.39 12.60
C ASP A 131 19.67 -22.72 11.96
N SER A 132 18.75 -23.37 11.23
CA SER A 132 19.01 -24.63 10.52
C SER A 132 18.83 -24.49 9.02
N LEU A 133 19.63 -25.22 8.24
CA LEU A 133 19.48 -25.26 6.78
C LEU A 133 18.10 -25.80 6.36
N SER A 134 17.55 -26.76 7.12
CA SER A 134 16.19 -27.26 6.88
C SER A 134 15.15 -26.16 7.06
N GLY A 135 15.20 -25.42 8.18
CA GLY A 135 14.29 -24.30 8.43
C GLY A 135 14.40 -23.22 7.37
N ILE A 136 15.62 -22.88 6.93
CA ILE A 136 15.84 -21.95 5.81
C ILE A 136 15.18 -22.48 4.52
N LEU A 137 15.37 -23.75 4.18
CA LEU A 137 14.75 -24.37 3.01
C LEU A 137 13.21 -24.36 3.08
N ASP A 138 12.65 -24.57 4.26
CA ASP A 138 11.21 -24.50 4.51
C ASP A 138 10.69 -23.07 4.32
N GLN A 139 11.40 -22.07 4.86
CA GLN A 139 11.06 -20.66 4.64
C GLN A 139 11.16 -20.23 3.18
N LEU A 140 12.23 -20.61 2.47
CA LEU A 140 12.38 -20.31 1.04
C LEU A 140 11.29 -21.01 0.22
N THR A 141 10.86 -22.21 0.62
CA THR A 141 9.75 -22.93 0.00
C THR A 141 8.45 -22.18 0.17
N LEU A 142 8.12 -21.80 1.41
CA LEU A 142 6.89 -21.09 1.73
C LEU A 142 6.86 -19.71 1.05
N MET A 143 7.96 -18.96 1.06
CA MET A 143 8.05 -17.64 0.44
C MET A 143 7.81 -17.68 -1.07
N ALA A 144 8.35 -18.70 -1.75
CA ALA A 144 8.23 -18.86 -3.20
C ALA A 144 6.97 -19.65 -3.64
N ASP A 145 6.14 -20.13 -2.70
CA ASP A 145 4.92 -20.86 -3.05
C ASP A 145 3.88 -19.92 -3.66
N ALA A 146 3.49 -20.17 -4.91
CA ALA A 146 2.58 -19.28 -5.64
C ALA A 146 1.15 -19.19 -5.05
N ARG A 147 0.76 -20.14 -4.18
CA ARG A 147 -0.59 -20.21 -3.60
C ARG A 147 -0.62 -19.85 -2.12
N GLN A 148 0.41 -20.23 -1.39
CA GLN A 148 0.44 -20.12 0.07
C GLN A 148 1.45 -19.10 0.59
N SER A 149 2.16 -18.37 -0.29
CA SER A 149 3.15 -17.38 0.13
C SER A 149 2.53 -16.24 0.95
N PRO A 150 2.94 -16.07 2.22
CA PRO A 150 2.57 -14.92 3.03
C PRO A 150 3.04 -13.59 2.41
N LEU A 151 4.16 -13.60 1.68
CA LEU A 151 4.69 -12.41 1.02
C LEU A 151 3.77 -11.97 -0.13
N ILE A 152 3.33 -12.90 -0.98
CA ILE A 152 2.40 -12.59 -2.06
C ILE A 152 1.07 -12.09 -1.48
N ALA A 153 0.50 -12.80 -0.51
CA ALA A 153 -0.75 -12.42 0.15
C ALA A 153 -0.68 -11.02 0.76
N LEU A 154 0.39 -10.72 1.51
CA LEU A 154 0.63 -9.39 2.07
C LEU A 154 0.70 -8.32 0.98
N THR A 155 1.44 -8.56 -0.10
CA THR A 155 1.58 -7.58 -1.19
C THR A 155 0.28 -7.32 -1.94
N ASP A 156 -0.54 -8.35 -2.15
CA ASP A 156 -1.86 -8.19 -2.77
C ASP A 156 -2.79 -7.36 -1.85
N THR A 157 -2.75 -7.61 -0.53
CA THR A 157 -3.49 -6.81 0.45
C THR A 157 -3.04 -5.35 0.47
N ILE A 158 -1.72 -5.09 0.45
CA ILE A 158 -1.18 -3.72 0.35
C ILE A 158 -1.66 -3.04 -0.93
N ALA A 159 -1.56 -3.72 -2.08
CA ALA A 159 -2.02 -3.16 -3.35
C ALA A 159 -3.51 -2.78 -3.31
N TRP A 160 -4.34 -3.63 -2.69
CA TRP A 160 -5.78 -3.37 -2.53
C TRP A 160 -6.06 -2.16 -1.62
N GLN A 161 -5.28 -2.00 -0.54
CA GLN A 161 -5.40 -0.91 0.44
C GLN A 161 -4.86 0.42 -0.11
N VAL A 162 -3.76 0.40 -0.86
CA VAL A 162 -3.20 1.59 -1.52
C VAL A 162 -4.13 2.14 -2.61
N ALA A 163 -4.98 1.29 -3.20
CA ALA A 163 -6.00 1.73 -4.14
C ALA A 163 -7.17 2.52 -3.50
N THR A 164 -7.17 2.69 -2.17
CA THR A 164 -8.20 3.46 -1.44
C THR A 164 -8.27 4.91 -1.92
N GLY A 165 -9.49 5.42 -2.07
CA GLY A 165 -9.71 6.83 -2.41
C GLY A 165 -9.40 7.20 -3.86
N ARG A 166 -9.03 6.22 -4.71
CA ARG A 166 -9.07 6.42 -6.16
C ARG A 166 -10.50 6.76 -6.55
N GLU A 167 -10.67 7.89 -7.23
CA GLU A 167 -11.97 8.22 -7.84
C GLU A 167 -12.34 7.06 -8.75
N ASN A 168 -13.45 6.40 -8.44
CA ASN A 168 -14.08 5.48 -9.36
C ASN A 168 -14.73 6.33 -10.46
N ARG A 169 -13.93 7.10 -11.24
CA ARG A 169 -14.41 7.68 -12.50
C ARG A 169 -14.85 6.50 -13.32
N GLY A 170 -16.18 6.43 -13.43
CA GLY A 170 -16.85 5.16 -13.35
C GLY A 170 -16.50 4.29 -14.54
N LEU A 171 -16.81 3.00 -14.37
CA LEU A 171 -17.12 2.14 -15.51
C LEU A 171 -17.95 2.92 -16.56
N SER A 172 -18.87 3.80 -16.13
CA SER A 172 -19.63 4.74 -16.96
C SER A 172 -18.80 5.73 -17.80
N ASP A 173 -17.79 6.40 -17.24
CA ASP A 173 -16.95 7.35 -18.00
C ASP A 173 -16.01 6.62 -18.95
N SER A 174 -15.48 5.47 -18.52
CA SER A 174 -14.64 4.62 -19.37
C SER A 174 -15.43 3.97 -20.51
N LEU A 175 -16.69 3.59 -20.27
CA LEU A 175 -17.62 3.09 -21.29
C LEU A 175 -18.08 4.21 -22.23
N ALA A 176 -18.36 5.41 -21.71
CA ALA A 176 -18.72 6.57 -22.51
C ALA A 176 -17.57 7.01 -23.42
N LYS A 177 -16.33 7.08 -22.89
CA LYS A 177 -15.12 7.29 -23.70
C LYS A 177 -14.92 6.17 -24.72
N SER A 178 -15.03 4.91 -24.32
CA SER A 178 -14.86 3.76 -25.23
C SER A 178 -15.89 3.77 -26.37
N ALA A 179 -17.16 4.09 -26.06
CA ALA A 179 -18.20 4.25 -27.06
C ALA A 179 -17.89 5.42 -27.99
N GLN A 180 -17.47 6.57 -27.45
CA GLN A 180 -17.13 7.75 -28.24
C GLN A 180 -15.89 7.54 -29.12
N GLU A 181 -14.91 6.75 -28.67
CA GLU A 181 -13.72 6.37 -29.45
C GLU A 181 -14.05 5.37 -30.57
N LEU A 182 -14.98 4.45 -30.32
CA LEU A 182 -15.54 3.55 -31.34
C LEU A 182 -16.35 4.34 -32.41
N PHE A 183 -17.13 5.32 -32.00
CA PHE A 183 -17.84 6.21 -32.93
C PHE A 183 -16.91 7.12 -33.73
N ASN A 184 -15.74 7.45 -33.20
CA ASN A 184 -14.73 8.29 -33.85
C ASN A 184 -13.72 7.49 -34.71
N GLY A 185 -13.95 6.18 -34.93
CA GLY A 185 -13.19 5.38 -35.89
C GLY A 185 -11.71 5.13 -35.53
N LYS A 186 -11.32 5.29 -34.25
CA LYS A 186 -9.97 4.94 -33.79
C LYS A 186 -9.98 3.50 -33.28
N GLU A 187 -9.86 2.53 -34.19
CA GLU A 187 -9.57 1.14 -33.79
C GLU A 187 -8.18 1.08 -33.15
N LYS A 188 -8.14 1.09 -31.82
CA LYS A 188 -7.01 0.55 -31.06
C LYS A 188 -7.43 -0.82 -30.53
N THR A 189 -6.58 -1.81 -30.78
CA THR A 189 -6.72 -3.18 -30.30
C THR A 189 -7.01 -3.17 -28.77
N PRO A 190 -7.89 -4.03 -28.23
CA PRO A 190 -8.32 -4.00 -26.82
C PRO A 190 -7.22 -4.14 -25.76
N GLN A 191 -5.97 -4.41 -26.17
CA GLN A 191 -4.80 -4.48 -25.30
C GLN A 191 -4.15 -3.12 -25.00
N GLN A 192 -4.42 -2.07 -25.80
CA GLN A 192 -3.76 -0.77 -25.61
C GLN A 192 -4.52 0.19 -24.68
N SER A 193 -5.74 -0.17 -24.27
CA SER A 193 -6.64 0.69 -23.48
C SER A 193 -6.61 0.42 -21.97
N ARG A 194 -5.82 -0.56 -21.50
CA ARG A 194 -5.76 -0.92 -20.06
C ARG A 194 -4.60 -0.29 -19.29
N GLU A 195 -3.60 0.26 -19.97
CA GLU A 195 -2.33 0.68 -19.34
C GLU A 195 -2.17 2.21 -19.14
N GLY A 196 -3.22 3.01 -19.40
CA GLY A 196 -3.07 4.48 -19.45
C GLY A 196 -3.94 5.33 -18.52
N ASP A 197 -5.01 4.82 -17.91
CA ASP A 197 -6.02 5.69 -17.27
C ASP A 197 -6.56 5.10 -15.96
N VAL A 198 -5.70 4.55 -15.09
CA VAL A 198 -6.07 4.35 -13.68
C VAL A 198 -5.98 5.73 -13.00
N PRO A 199 -7.10 6.31 -12.51
CA PRO A 199 -7.06 7.60 -11.86
C PRO A 199 -6.08 7.57 -10.68
N ALA A 200 -5.17 8.55 -10.65
CA ALA A 200 -4.18 8.65 -9.58
C ALA A 200 -4.88 8.77 -8.22
N GLY A 201 -4.57 7.83 -7.33
CA GLY A 201 -5.05 7.78 -5.96
C GLY A 201 -4.25 8.67 -5.01
N PRO A 202 -4.83 9.05 -3.86
CA PRO A 202 -4.17 9.87 -2.86
C PRO A 202 -2.92 9.20 -2.25
N LEU A 203 -2.84 7.86 -2.31
CA LEU A 203 -1.73 7.07 -1.76
C LEU A 203 -0.66 6.73 -2.82
N ASP A 204 -0.94 6.93 -4.11
CA ASP A 204 -0.08 6.43 -5.20
C ASP A 204 1.33 7.01 -5.15
N LYS A 205 1.47 8.31 -4.80
CA LYS A 205 2.79 8.94 -4.69
C LYS A 205 3.64 8.32 -3.58
N THR A 206 3.03 8.04 -2.43
CA THR A 206 3.74 7.49 -1.27
C THR A 206 4.16 6.04 -1.51
N PHE A 207 3.30 5.26 -2.16
CA PHE A 207 3.52 3.83 -2.40
C PHE A 207 4.05 3.50 -3.81
N ALA A 208 4.36 4.51 -4.64
CA ALA A 208 4.83 4.31 -6.01
C ALA A 208 6.00 3.32 -6.15
N PRO A 209 7.05 3.34 -5.29
CA PRO A 209 8.13 2.35 -5.38
C PRO A 209 7.64 0.91 -5.18
N LEU A 210 6.77 0.69 -4.19
CA LEU A 210 6.21 -0.61 -3.89
C LEU A 210 5.27 -1.06 -5.03
N LEU A 211 4.40 -0.18 -5.51
CA LEU A 211 3.50 -0.49 -6.62
C LEU A 211 4.24 -0.85 -7.91
N ARG A 212 5.41 -0.25 -8.17
CA ARG A 212 6.27 -0.62 -9.31
C ARG A 212 6.83 -2.03 -9.18
N LEU A 213 7.21 -2.45 -7.96
CA LEU A 213 7.71 -3.80 -7.71
C LEU A 213 6.62 -4.87 -7.91
N LEU A 214 5.36 -4.51 -7.61
CA LEU A 214 4.19 -5.37 -7.80
C LEU A 214 3.64 -5.34 -9.23
N GLY A 215 3.85 -4.22 -9.92
CA GLY A 215 3.32 -3.93 -11.24
C GLY A 215 4.21 -4.43 -12.36
N ASP A 216 4.17 -5.75 -12.62
CA ASP A 216 4.22 -6.32 -13.97
C ASP A 216 3.74 -7.79 -13.90
N LYS A 217 2.42 -7.99 -14.08
CA LYS A 217 1.81 -9.31 -14.31
C LYS A 217 1.65 -9.61 -15.81
N SER A 218 2.06 -8.72 -16.71
CA SER A 218 1.88 -8.86 -18.16
C SER A 218 2.99 -8.13 -18.90
N GLY A 219 4.04 -8.89 -19.26
CA GLY A 219 5.19 -8.38 -20.01
C GLY A 219 4.77 -7.51 -21.20
N GLY A 220 5.09 -6.22 -21.10
CA GLY A 220 4.55 -5.20 -21.99
C GLY A 220 5.27 -3.86 -21.89
N GLY A 221 6.58 -3.84 -22.14
CA GLY A 221 7.30 -2.61 -22.54
C GLY A 221 7.90 -1.80 -21.40
N GLY A 222 9.12 -2.12 -21.00
CA GLY A 222 9.84 -1.36 -19.96
C GLY A 222 11.30 -1.68 -19.70
N GLY A 223 12.04 -2.26 -20.65
CA GLY A 223 13.50 -2.45 -20.55
C GLY A 223 13.95 -3.60 -19.63
N ASP A 224 15.09 -4.19 -19.98
CA ASP A 224 15.71 -5.39 -19.40
C ASP A 224 16.17 -5.25 -17.92
N THR A 225 15.67 -4.25 -17.17
CA THR A 225 16.24 -3.80 -15.88
C THR A 225 15.19 -3.32 -14.86
N GLN A 226 13.91 -3.66 -15.01
CA GLN A 226 12.93 -3.39 -13.96
C GLN A 226 12.94 -4.48 -12.87
N LEU A 227 13.16 -4.05 -11.62
CA LEU A 227 13.00 -4.91 -10.45
C LEU A 227 11.54 -5.35 -10.32
N ASN A 228 11.31 -6.66 -10.23
CA ASN A 228 9.98 -7.27 -10.14
C ASN A 228 10.00 -8.36 -9.06
N LEU A 229 8.97 -8.38 -8.22
CA LEU A 229 8.76 -9.41 -7.20
C LEU A 229 8.75 -10.82 -7.80
N GLN A 230 8.14 -11.03 -8.97
CA GLN A 230 8.07 -12.35 -9.61
C GLN A 230 9.44 -12.86 -10.03
N THR A 231 10.27 -11.97 -10.57
CA THR A 231 11.67 -12.27 -10.91
C THR A 231 12.46 -12.62 -9.65
N TYR A 232 12.26 -11.87 -8.55
CA TYR A 232 12.88 -12.17 -7.26
C TYR A 232 12.46 -13.56 -6.72
N LEU A 233 11.17 -13.88 -6.70
CA LEU A 233 10.67 -15.18 -6.24
C LEU A 233 11.17 -16.35 -7.10
N THR A 234 11.34 -16.13 -8.41
CA THR A 234 11.96 -17.11 -9.31
C THR A 234 13.42 -17.35 -8.95
N ARG A 235 14.18 -16.28 -8.67
CA ARG A 235 15.58 -16.35 -8.23
C ARG A 235 15.71 -17.07 -6.88
N VAL A 236 14.84 -16.75 -5.92
CA VAL A 236 14.73 -17.46 -4.63
C VAL A 236 14.49 -18.96 -4.84
N THR A 237 13.62 -19.33 -5.78
CA THR A 237 13.37 -20.75 -6.09
C THR A 237 14.64 -21.45 -6.57
N ARG A 238 15.46 -20.79 -7.39
CA ARG A 238 16.75 -21.35 -7.84
C ARG A 238 17.71 -21.54 -6.67
N VAL A 239 17.83 -20.55 -5.79
CA VAL A 239 18.62 -20.66 -4.56
C VAL A 239 18.17 -21.85 -3.72
N ARG A 240 16.86 -21.99 -3.49
CA ARG A 240 16.29 -23.13 -2.77
C ARG A 240 16.71 -24.45 -3.40
N LEU A 241 16.52 -24.60 -4.71
CA LEU A 241 16.88 -25.84 -5.43
C LEU A 241 18.37 -26.15 -5.31
N LYS A 242 19.24 -25.13 -5.36
CA LYS A 242 20.68 -25.29 -5.19
C LYS A 242 21.03 -25.78 -3.78
N LEU A 243 20.42 -25.20 -2.75
CA LEU A 243 20.62 -25.62 -1.36
C LEU A 243 20.07 -27.04 -1.10
N GLN A 244 18.96 -27.41 -1.74
CA GLN A 244 18.42 -28.77 -1.69
C GLN A 244 19.37 -29.79 -2.34
N GLN A 245 19.98 -29.45 -3.47
CA GLN A 245 20.99 -30.31 -4.11
C GLN A 245 22.19 -30.56 -3.19
N VAL A 246 22.67 -29.52 -2.50
CA VAL A 246 23.77 -29.64 -1.52
C VAL A 246 23.39 -30.57 -0.37
N THR A 247 22.17 -30.42 0.15
CA THR A 247 21.68 -31.22 1.29
C THR A 247 21.50 -32.69 0.92
N ASN A 248 21.09 -32.98 -0.32
CA ASN A 248 20.83 -34.34 -0.80
C ASN A 248 22.03 -34.99 -1.51
N ALA A 249 23.19 -34.33 -1.53
CA ALA A 249 24.39 -34.86 -2.16
C ALA A 249 24.94 -36.10 -1.43
N PRO A 250 25.69 -36.98 -2.11
CA PRO A 250 26.38 -38.09 -1.45
C PRO A 250 27.36 -37.64 -0.36
N ASP A 251 28.02 -36.48 -0.57
CA ASP A 251 28.84 -35.79 0.43
C ASP A 251 28.37 -34.32 0.59
N PRO A 252 27.41 -34.05 1.51
CA PRO A 252 26.91 -32.70 1.75
C PRO A 252 27.96 -31.74 2.31
N GLN A 253 28.95 -32.24 3.05
CA GLN A 253 29.98 -31.39 3.67
C GLN A 253 30.93 -30.84 2.60
N GLU A 254 31.39 -31.70 1.69
CA GLU A 254 32.24 -31.30 0.57
C GLU A 254 31.50 -30.28 -0.32
N MET A 255 30.25 -30.56 -0.68
CA MET A 255 29.48 -29.67 -1.56
C MET A 255 29.17 -28.31 -0.91
N THR A 256 28.98 -28.28 0.41
CA THR A 256 28.83 -27.02 1.17
C THR A 256 30.13 -26.20 1.16
N GLN A 257 31.29 -26.84 1.35
CA GLN A 257 32.58 -26.16 1.30
C GLN A 257 32.85 -25.59 -0.10
N GLN A 258 32.57 -26.35 -1.16
CA GLN A 258 32.72 -25.88 -2.54
C GLN A 258 31.82 -24.68 -2.84
N LEU A 259 30.57 -24.71 -2.36
CA LEU A 259 29.64 -23.59 -2.51
C LEU A 259 30.16 -22.33 -1.79
N ALA A 260 30.58 -22.47 -0.53
CA ALA A 260 31.14 -21.37 0.25
C ALA A 260 32.41 -20.79 -0.40
N GLN A 261 33.30 -21.66 -0.90
CA GLN A 261 34.52 -21.24 -1.57
C GLN A 261 34.21 -20.48 -2.88
N THR A 262 33.21 -20.93 -3.63
CA THR A 262 32.77 -20.26 -4.87
C THR A 262 32.25 -18.85 -4.59
N VAL A 263 31.43 -18.71 -3.54
CA VAL A 263 30.92 -17.41 -3.07
C VAL A 263 32.05 -16.49 -2.62
N LEU A 264 33.02 -17.00 -1.84
CA LEU A 264 34.17 -16.22 -1.35
C LEU A 264 35.12 -15.80 -2.48
N GLN A 265 35.21 -16.58 -3.55
CA GLN A 265 35.98 -16.24 -4.76
C GLN A 265 35.30 -15.16 -5.62
N GLY A 266 34.11 -14.68 -5.24
CA GLY A 266 33.36 -13.67 -6.00
C GLY A 266 32.84 -14.19 -7.34
N LYS A 267 32.76 -15.52 -7.52
CA LYS A 267 32.09 -16.10 -8.69
C LYS A 267 30.59 -15.92 -8.50
N THR A 268 29.90 -15.45 -9.53
CA THR A 268 28.46 -15.31 -9.54
C THR A 268 27.80 -16.68 -9.39
N VAL A 269 27.17 -16.90 -8.24
CA VAL A 269 26.35 -18.07 -7.94
C VAL A 269 24.91 -17.57 -7.76
N ASP A 270 23.92 -18.44 -7.98
CA ASP A 270 22.51 -18.12 -7.73
C ASP A 270 22.29 -17.40 -6.38
N LEU A 271 23.07 -17.73 -5.35
CA LEU A 271 23.06 -17.07 -4.03
C LEU A 271 23.48 -15.58 -4.08
N THR A 272 24.64 -15.27 -4.66
CA THR A 272 25.14 -13.89 -4.74
C THR A 272 24.29 -13.05 -5.70
N ASP A 273 23.89 -13.64 -6.82
CA ASP A 273 23.09 -12.94 -7.84
C ASP A 273 21.67 -12.65 -7.36
N THR A 274 21.11 -13.51 -6.50
CA THR A 274 19.80 -13.26 -5.88
C THR A 274 19.90 -12.21 -4.78
N ARG A 275 20.99 -12.23 -4.00
CA ARG A 275 21.26 -11.21 -2.99
C ARG A 275 21.45 -9.83 -3.62
N ASP A 276 22.18 -9.74 -4.72
CA ASP A 276 22.46 -8.45 -5.37
C ASP A 276 21.25 -7.91 -6.14
N TYR A 277 20.30 -8.78 -6.50
CA TYR A 277 19.03 -8.38 -7.12
C TYR A 277 18.03 -7.77 -6.12
N GLY A 278 18.05 -8.21 -4.85
CA GLY A 278 17.10 -7.79 -3.81
C GLY A 278 17.62 -6.63 -2.98
#